data_AF-A0A1F5TCZ8-F1
#
_entry.id   AF-A0A1F5TCZ8-F1
#
_cell.length_a   1.000
_cell.length_b   1.000
_cell.length_c   1.000
_cell.angle_alpha   90.00
_cell.angle_beta   90.00
_cell.angle_gamma   90.00
#
_symmetry.space_group_name_H-M   'P 1'
#
loop_
_entity.id
_entity.type
_entity.pdbx_description
1 polymer ?
#
loop_
_entity_poly.entity_id
_entity_poly.type
_entity_poly.pdbx_seq_one_letter_code
_entity_poly.pdbx_strand_id
1 'polypeptide(L)'
;MGLPLSTFLFAYIIYVAGFLFFTFFNLFHMLKFGFVSFWAYFLTVAYIVATVLALFVSYFYIAQVDWTAMFQILEVNPNSLLF
;
A
#
# COMPACT_ATOMS: atom_id res chain seq x y z
N MET A 1 21.09 16.39 -2.23
CA MET A 1 19.68 16.87 -2.20
C MET A 1 18.82 15.69 -1.75
N GLY A 2 17.98 15.89 -0.72
CA GLY A 2 17.18 14.82 -0.14
C GLY A 2 15.69 15.01 -0.45
N LEU A 3 14.96 13.89 -0.53
CA LEU A 3 13.50 13.88 -0.57
C LEU A 3 12.97 13.42 0.79
N PRO A 4 11.96 14.08 1.38
CA PRO A 4 11.33 13.57 2.59
C PRO A 4 10.78 12.16 2.36
N LEU A 5 11.08 11.22 3.28
CA LEU A 5 10.59 9.84 3.15
C LEU A 5 9.04 9.77 3.17
N SER A 6 8.41 10.74 3.83
CA SER A 6 6.95 10.91 3.88
C SER A 6 6.29 11.07 2.50
N THR A 7 7.03 11.50 1.46
CA THR A 7 6.49 11.56 0.09
C THR A 7 6.02 10.17 -0.38
N PHE A 8 6.76 9.11 -0.05
CA PHE A 8 6.40 7.74 -0.40
C PHE A 8 5.19 7.25 0.40
N LEU A 9 5.06 7.67 1.66
CA LEU A 9 3.88 7.36 2.48
C LEU A 9 2.62 7.95 1.88
N PHE A 10 2.65 9.21 1.43
CA PHE A 10 1.48 9.82 0.78
C PHE A 10 1.08 9.10 -0.51
N ALA A 11 2.07 8.74 -1.35
CA ALA A 11 1.81 7.95 -2.55
C ALA A 11 1.16 6.59 -2.21
N TYR A 12 1.65 5.92 -1.18
CA TYR A 12 1.09 4.66 -0.68
C TYR A 12 -0.35 4.83 -0.16
N ILE A 13 -0.63 5.87 0.63
CA ILE A 13 -1.99 6.14 1.14
C ILE A 13 -2.98 6.41 0.00
N ILE A 14 -2.58 7.17 -1.02
CA ILE A 14 -3.42 7.42 -2.20
C ILE A 14 -3.73 6.11 -2.93
N TYR A 15 -2.73 5.25 -3.11
CA TYR A 15 -2.92 3.93 -3.70
C TYR A 15 -3.91 3.08 -2.87
N VAL A 16 -3.71 3.01 -1.55
CA VAL A 16 -4.61 2.28 -0.64
C VAL A 16 -6.03 2.83 -0.69
N ALA A 17 -6.22 4.15 -0.72
CA ALA A 17 -7.53 4.77 -0.81
C ALA A 17 -8.25 4.38 -2.12
N GLY A 18 -7.55 4.42 -3.26
CA GLY A 18 -8.09 3.96 -4.54
C GLY A 18 -8.44 2.48 -4.52
N PHE A 19 -7.56 1.66 -3.96
CA PHE A 19 -7.79 0.22 -3.81
C PHE A 19 -9.02 -0.10 -2.95
N LEU A 20 -9.16 0.58 -1.79
CA LEU A 20 -10.31 0.41 -0.90
C LEU A 20 -11.61 0.87 -1.54
N PHE A 21 -11.58 1.93 -2.33
CA PHE A 21 -12.74 2.37 -3.12
C PHE A 21 -13.25 1.25 -4.04
N PHE A 22 -12.38 0.61 -4.81
CA PHE A 22 -12.77 -0.54 -5.64
C PHE A 22 -13.23 -1.75 -4.83
N THR A 23 -12.59 -2.01 -3.69
CA THR A 23 -12.98 -3.10 -2.79
C THR A 23 -14.39 -2.91 -2.25
N PHE A 24 -14.72 -1.72 -1.75
CA PHE A 24 -16.06 -1.41 -1.25
C PHE A 24 -17.10 -1.40 -2.36
N PHE A 25 -16.74 -0.94 -3.56
CA PHE A 25 -17.62 -1.00 -4.72
C PHE A 25 -17.98 -2.44 -5.09
N ASN A 26 -16.99 -3.35 -5.13
CA ASN A 26 -17.20 -4.76 -5.43
C ASN A 26 -18.05 -5.46 -4.34
N LEU A 27 -17.76 -5.16 -3.07
CA LEU A 27 -18.56 -5.63 -1.94
C LEU A 27 -20.01 -5.16 -2.04
N PHE A 28 -20.22 -3.87 -2.28
CA PHE A 28 -21.55 -3.31 -2.45
C PHE A 28 -22.30 -3.97 -3.61
N HIS A 29 -21.65 -4.17 -4.76
CA HIS A 29 -22.26 -4.84 -5.90
C HIS A 29 -22.68 -6.27 -5.55
N MET A 30 -21.82 -7.02 -4.89
CA MET A 30 -22.11 -8.39 -4.49
C MET A 30 -23.26 -8.47 -3.47
N LEU A 31 -23.33 -7.54 -2.51
CA LEU A 31 -24.40 -7.48 -1.51
C LEU A 31 -25.73 -7.06 -2.10
N LYS A 32 -25.72 -6.13 -3.08
CA LYS A 32 -26.94 -5.56 -3.67
C LYS A 32 -27.50 -6.39 -4.82
N PHE A 33 -26.65 -6.89 -5.71
CA PHE A 33 -27.04 -7.57 -6.93
C PHE A 33 -26.83 -9.09 -6.87
N GLY A 34 -26.28 -9.59 -5.76
CA GLY A 34 -25.92 -10.99 -5.60
C GLY A 34 -24.63 -11.34 -6.34
N PHE A 35 -24.36 -12.64 -6.43
CA PHE A 35 -23.17 -13.18 -7.08
C PHE A 35 -23.56 -14.02 -8.30
N VAL A 36 -22.82 -13.85 -9.40
CA VAL A 36 -23.04 -14.60 -10.66
C VAL A 36 -22.78 -16.10 -10.48
N SER A 37 -21.84 -16.46 -9.61
CA SER A 37 -21.51 -17.86 -9.30
C SER A 37 -20.88 -17.99 -7.91
N PHE A 38 -20.92 -19.19 -7.33
CA PHE A 38 -20.23 -19.50 -6.08
C PHE A 38 -18.72 -19.22 -6.16
N TRP A 39 -18.12 -19.47 -7.33
CA TRP A 39 -16.70 -19.19 -7.55
C TRP A 39 -16.37 -17.69 -7.48
N ALA A 40 -17.23 -16.84 -8.06
CA ALA A 40 -17.07 -15.39 -7.95
C ALA A 40 -17.16 -14.91 -6.49
N TYR A 41 -18.09 -15.46 -5.72
CA TYR A 41 -18.20 -15.19 -4.29
C TYR A 41 -16.94 -15.61 -3.53
N PHE A 42 -16.48 -16.87 -3.72
CA PHE A 42 -15.30 -17.40 -3.05
C PHE A 42 -14.04 -16.57 -3.35
N LEU A 43 -13.80 -16.25 -4.63
CA LEU A 43 -12.68 -15.40 -5.03
C LEU A 43 -12.77 -14.00 -4.42
N THR A 44 -13.97 -13.42 -4.35
CA THR A 44 -14.16 -12.08 -3.76
C THR A 44 -13.85 -12.10 -2.26
N VAL A 45 -14.32 -13.12 -1.54
CA VAL A 45 -14.00 -13.28 -0.11
C VAL A 45 -12.50 -13.50 0.11
N ALA A 46 -11.87 -14.38 -0.67
CA ALA A 46 -10.43 -14.64 -0.59
C ALA A 46 -9.61 -13.38 -0.87
N TYR A 47 -10.01 -12.59 -1.88
CA TYR A 47 -9.41 -11.29 -2.20
C TYR A 47 -9.52 -10.30 -1.03
N ILE A 48 -10.67 -10.20 -0.37
CA ILE A 48 -10.87 -9.31 0.78
C ILE A 48 -10.02 -9.76 1.97
N VAL A 49 -9.97 -11.06 2.26
CA VAL A 49 -9.13 -11.60 3.34
C VAL A 49 -7.66 -11.30 3.08
N ALA A 50 -7.17 -11.58 1.87
CA ALA A 50 -5.79 -11.29 1.47
C ALA A 50 -5.48 -9.78 1.58
N THR A 51 -6.43 -8.93 1.19
CA THR A 51 -6.33 -7.47 1.34
C THR A 51 -6.18 -7.06 2.79
N VAL A 52 -7.06 -7.53 3.68
CA VAL A 52 -7.03 -7.16 5.11
C VAL A 52 -5.71 -7.61 5.73
N LEU A 53 -5.22 -8.81 5.40
CA LEU A 53 -3.92 -9.30 5.84
C LEU A 53 -2.78 -8.42 5.33
N ALA A 54 -2.80 -8.05 4.04
CA ALA A 54 -1.78 -7.19 3.45
C ALA A 54 -1.74 -5.81 4.11
N LEU A 55 -2.91 -5.19 4.36
CA LEU A 55 -3.01 -3.90 5.06
C LEU A 55 -2.50 -3.99 6.50
N PHE A 56 -2.85 -5.08 7.21
CA PHE A 56 -2.39 -5.32 8.57
C PHE A 56 -0.87 -5.48 8.63
N VAL A 57 -0.28 -6.34 7.79
CA VAL A 57 1.17 -6.53 7.71
C VAL A 57 1.87 -5.24 7.31
N SER A 58 1.35 -4.51 6.32
CA SER A 58 1.89 -3.22 5.90
C SER A 58 1.94 -2.22 7.04
N TYR A 59 0.88 -2.13 7.85
CA TYR A 59 0.84 -1.25 9.02
C TYR A 59 1.97 -1.56 10.01
N PHE A 60 2.27 -2.83 10.31
CA PHE A 60 3.38 -3.17 11.21
C PHE A 60 4.73 -2.66 10.73
N TYR A 61 5.02 -2.78 9.43
CA TYR A 61 6.29 -2.28 8.87
C TYR A 61 6.32 -0.75 8.81
N ILE A 62 5.23 -0.12 8.36
CA ILE A 62 5.13 1.34 8.20
C ILE A 62 5.20 2.06 9.56
N ALA A 63 4.62 1.49 10.62
CA ALA A 63 4.63 2.10 11.95
C ALA A 63 6.02 2.19 12.59
N GLN A 64 6.98 1.40 12.11
CA GLN A 64 8.36 1.38 12.61
C GLN A 64 9.28 2.37 11.89
N VAL A 65 8.80 2.99 10.80
CA VAL A 65 9.60 3.90 9.99
C VAL A 65 9.60 5.30 10.60
N ASP A 66 10.79 5.91 10.69
CA ASP A 66 10.92 7.33 10.99
C ASP A 66 10.57 8.18 9.76
N TRP A 67 9.37 8.76 9.78
CA TRP A 67 8.87 9.60 8.69
C TRP A 67 9.45 11.01 8.65
N THR A 68 10.24 11.39 9.66
CA THR A 68 11.00 12.65 9.66
C THR A 68 12.31 12.53 8.88
N ALA A 69 12.71 11.30 8.54
CA ALA A 69 13.93 11.02 7.80
C ALA A 69 13.88 11.54 6.35
N MET A 70 15.06 11.88 5.84
CA MET A 70 15.27 12.27 4.45
C MET A 70 15.91 11.13 3.67
N PHE A 71 15.29 10.78 2.55
CA PHE A 71 15.87 9.89 1.56
C PHE A 71 16.95 10.65 0.77
N GLN A 72 18.20 10.22 0.90
CA GLN A 72 19.33 10.82 0.18
C GLN A 72 19.34 10.28 -1.26
N ILE A 73 19.12 11.15 -2.23
CA ILE A 73 19.08 10.77 -3.66
C ILE A 73 20.50 10.51 -4.20
N LEU A 74 21.49 11.23 -3.66
CA LEU A 74 22.89 11.11 -4.04
C LEU A 74 23.70 10.89 -2.76
N GLU A 75 24.23 9.68 -2.61
CA GLU A 75 25.28 9.41 -1.64
C GLU A 75 26.60 9.86 -2.27
N VAL A 76 27.08 11.05 -1.89
CA VAL A 76 28.45 11.44 -2.25
C VAL A 76 29.38 10.65 -1.33
N ASN A 77 29.99 9.58 -1.86
CA ASN A 77 31.03 8.86 -1.15
C ASN A 77 32.26 9.79 -1.00
N PRO A 78 32.61 10.25 0.20
CA PRO A 78 33.74 11.15 0.39
C PRO A 78 35.09 10.51 -0.01
N ASN A 79 35.16 9.18 -0.12
CA ASN A 79 36.37 8.45 -0.49
C ASN A 79 36.53 8.25 -2.00
N SER A 80 35.57 8.65 -2.84
CA SER A 80 35.70 8.49 -4.31
C SER A 80 36.52 9.60 -4.99
N LEU A 81 37.03 10.58 -4.23
CA LEU A 81 37.89 11.67 -4.71
C LEU A 81 39.38 11.48 -4.32
N LEU A 82 39.71 10.37 -3.67
CA LEU A 82 41.09 10.00 -3.29
C LEU A 82 41.60 8.89 -4.21
N PHE A 83 41.72 9.17 -5.51
CA PHE A 83 42.61 8.47 -6.46
C PHE A 83 43.10 9.45 -7.50
#